data_AF-A0AAD8UWH1-F1
#
_entry.id   AF-A0AAD8UWH1-F1
#
_cell.length_a   1.000
_cell.length_b   1.000
_cell.length_c   1.000
_cell.angle_alpha   90.00
_cell.angle_beta   90.00
_cell.angle_gamma   90.00
#
_symmetry.space_group_name_H-M   'P 1'
#
loop_
_entity.id
_entity.type
_entity.pdbx_description
1 polymer ?
#
loop_
_entity_poly.entity_id
_entity_poly.type
_entity_poly.pdbx_seq_one_letter_code
_entity_poly.pdbx_strand_id
1 'polypeptide(L)'
;MGESPRLINCLMIQMLQHNQYPEKKGVPGHRQESPLMGSCCSTSDDSSHHELEPARPAQPPPNMPPPRNHIVTLEKKWAYHAIDGYELNNNTWGLESATSGSQRTHYDGPSPPGASGAAGISWSTDWEWRGGEHNVKSYVYGARQLERRLLSEIQALPTEAEWHYSTWDVRANVAYDIFTDPDKDHANSSGEFEVMIWLAKLGGVWPISESKAPIAHVELCGHQWELHFGYNHGGAMKVYSFLPVNGPIQHFNADVKQFFNFLSHQFEFPQHNQYMLVYQLGTEAFTGGPAEFVVPKFIANVI
;
A
#
# COMPACT_ATOMS: atom_id res chain seq x y z
N MET A 1 -32.12 -4.17 25.04
CA MET A 1 -31.93 -5.05 23.88
C MET A 1 -31.39 -4.19 22.77
N GLY A 2 -30.09 -4.30 22.49
CA GLY A 2 -29.41 -3.58 21.42
C GLY A 2 -28.20 -4.43 21.08
N GLU A 3 -28.30 -5.16 19.97
CA GLU A 3 -27.26 -6.06 19.51
C GLU A 3 -26.03 -5.25 19.09
N SER A 4 -24.89 -5.60 19.68
CA SER A 4 -23.56 -5.19 19.23
C SER A 4 -23.34 -5.73 17.81
N PRO A 5 -22.92 -4.91 16.83
CA PRO A 5 -22.52 -5.45 15.54
C PRO A 5 -21.33 -6.38 15.75
N ARG A 6 -21.42 -7.53 15.09
CA ARG A 6 -20.53 -8.69 15.26
C ARG A 6 -19.09 -8.28 14.95
N LEU A 7 -18.26 -8.26 15.99
CA LEU A 7 -16.81 -8.34 15.87
C LEU A 7 -16.49 -9.67 15.18
N ILE A 8 -16.25 -9.64 13.88
CA ILE A 8 -15.76 -10.79 13.11
C ILE A 8 -14.28 -10.97 13.48
N ASN A 9 -13.97 -12.15 14.01
CA ASN A 9 -12.62 -12.62 14.27
C ASN A 9 -11.75 -12.52 13.01
N CYS A 10 -10.86 -11.52 12.95
CA CYS A 10 -9.71 -11.52 12.06
C CYS A 10 -8.60 -12.37 12.69
N LEU A 11 -8.66 -13.69 12.48
CA LEU A 11 -7.56 -14.59 12.79
C LEU A 11 -7.12 -15.29 11.49
N MET A 12 -5.79 -15.31 11.29
CA MET A 12 -5.00 -16.24 10.46
C MET A 12 -4.61 -15.85 9.01
N ILE A 13 -3.28 -15.61 8.91
CA ILE A 13 -2.33 -16.01 7.84
C ILE A 13 -1.95 -14.93 6.82
N GLN A 14 -0.89 -14.18 7.16
CA GLN A 14 0.21 -13.92 6.23
C GLN A 14 1.54 -14.41 6.85
N MET A 15 1.77 -15.73 6.77
CA MET A 15 3.11 -16.33 6.95
C MET A 15 3.88 -16.45 5.61
N LEU A 16 3.49 -15.71 4.56
CA LEU A 16 4.06 -15.92 3.21
C LEU A 16 4.93 -14.79 2.66
N GLN A 17 5.20 -13.73 3.42
CA GLN A 17 6.32 -12.83 3.07
C GLN A 17 7.69 -13.42 3.45
N HIS A 18 7.74 -14.58 4.13
CA HIS A 18 8.98 -15.19 4.62
C HIS A 18 9.75 -16.07 3.62
N ASN A 19 9.26 -16.29 2.40
CA ASN A 19 9.89 -17.27 1.49
C ASN A 19 10.35 -16.73 0.12
N GLN A 20 10.50 -15.42 -0.05
CA GLN A 20 10.84 -14.84 -1.36
C GLN A 20 12.29 -14.36 -1.53
N TYR A 21 13.19 -14.58 -0.57
CA TYR A 21 14.62 -14.26 -0.71
C TYR A 21 15.48 -15.51 -0.49
N PRO A 22 16.02 -16.16 -1.54
CA PRO A 22 17.03 -17.18 -1.34
C PRO A 22 18.34 -16.50 -0.94
N GLU A 23 18.81 -16.77 0.28
CA GLU A 23 20.21 -16.57 0.65
C GLU A 23 21.11 -17.34 -0.33
N LYS A 24 22.05 -16.65 -0.98
CA LYS A 24 23.08 -17.31 -1.79
C LYS A 24 23.97 -18.15 -0.88
N LYS A 25 23.71 -19.45 -0.76
CA LYS A 25 24.65 -20.40 -0.18
C LYS A 25 25.79 -20.65 -1.17
N GLY A 26 26.98 -20.18 -0.81
CA GLY A 26 28.22 -20.45 -1.54
C GLY A 26 28.56 -21.94 -1.57
N VAL A 27 28.98 -22.43 -2.73
CA VAL A 27 29.49 -23.79 -2.95
C VAL A 27 30.97 -23.86 -2.49
N PRO A 28 31.40 -24.86 -1.72
CA PRO A 28 32.80 -24.99 -1.33
C PRO A 28 33.65 -25.61 -2.45
N GLY A 29 34.69 -24.90 -2.88
CA GLY A 29 35.67 -25.36 -3.86
C GLY A 29 36.65 -26.39 -3.30
N HIS A 30 36.98 -27.38 -4.12
CA HIS A 30 37.94 -28.44 -3.85
C HIS A 30 39.39 -27.92 -3.69
N ARG A 31 40.07 -28.45 -2.68
CA ARG A 31 41.48 -28.21 -2.35
C ARG A 31 42.37 -29.23 -3.08
N GLN A 32 43.35 -28.77 -3.84
CA GLN A 32 44.53 -29.54 -4.25
C GLN A 32 45.79 -28.84 -3.71
N GLU A 33 46.64 -29.60 -3.03
CA GLU A 33 47.92 -29.17 -2.47
C GLU A 33 49.08 -29.49 -3.44
N SER A 34 50.08 -28.59 -3.54
CA SER A 34 51.53 -28.88 -3.45
C SER A 34 52.42 -27.67 -3.85
N PRO A 35 53.71 -27.60 -3.43
CA PRO A 35 54.28 -26.38 -2.82
C PRO A 35 55.55 -25.78 -3.51
N LEU A 36 56.13 -24.75 -2.85
CA LEU A 36 57.49 -24.14 -2.96
C LEU A 36 57.63 -22.98 -3.99
N MET A 37 58.32 -21.84 -3.79
CA MET A 37 59.12 -21.23 -2.71
C MET A 37 59.52 -19.78 -3.13
N GLY A 38 59.53 -18.79 -2.21
CA GLY A 38 60.28 -17.50 -2.26
C GLY A 38 59.80 -16.40 -3.22
N SER A 39 60.07 -15.10 -3.09
CA SER A 39 60.44 -14.18 -1.99
C SER A 39 60.28 -12.74 -2.55
N CYS A 40 60.07 -11.76 -1.68
CA CYS A 40 60.26 -10.29 -1.83
C CYS A 40 59.16 -9.37 -2.43
N CYS A 41 58.56 -8.61 -1.50
CA CYS A 41 58.33 -7.15 -1.45
C CYS A 41 57.35 -6.40 -2.39
N SER A 42 56.36 -5.76 -1.72
CA SER A 42 55.74 -4.42 -1.95
C SER A 42 54.91 -4.17 -3.22
N THR A 43 53.77 -3.48 -3.24
CA THR A 43 52.77 -2.96 -2.29
C THR A 43 51.57 -2.54 -3.16
N SER A 44 50.35 -2.85 -2.72
CA SER A 44 49.07 -2.18 -3.03
C SER A 44 48.67 -1.95 -4.51
N ASP A 45 47.86 -2.88 -5.04
CA ASP A 45 46.82 -2.59 -6.04
C ASP A 45 45.46 -2.66 -5.32
N ASP A 46 44.76 -1.54 -5.21
CA ASP A 46 43.34 -1.49 -4.82
C ASP A 46 42.56 -0.81 -5.96
N SER A 47 42.15 -1.62 -6.93
CA SER A 47 41.20 -1.25 -7.97
C SER A 47 39.82 -1.79 -7.58
N SER A 48 39.15 -1.12 -6.64
CA SER A 48 37.71 -1.29 -6.44
C SER A 48 36.98 -0.36 -7.41
N HIS A 49 36.49 -0.95 -8.51
CA HIS A 49 35.38 -0.38 -9.25
C HIS A 49 34.15 -0.39 -8.34
N HIS A 50 33.99 0.66 -7.53
CA HIS A 50 32.70 1.03 -6.97
C HIS A 50 31.81 1.44 -8.14
N GLU A 51 30.99 0.49 -8.60
CA GLU A 51 29.82 0.82 -9.41
C GLU A 51 28.95 1.73 -8.54
N LEU A 52 28.95 3.02 -8.89
CA LEU A 52 28.18 4.06 -8.24
C LEU A 52 26.70 3.69 -8.36
N GLU A 53 26.09 3.31 -7.23
CA GLU A 53 24.63 3.25 -7.13
C GLU A 53 24.05 4.57 -7.68
N PRO A 54 23.01 4.53 -8.53
CA PRO A 54 22.39 5.75 -8.98
C PRO A 54 21.85 6.51 -7.76
N ALA A 55 22.31 7.75 -7.63
CA ALA A 55 22.06 8.63 -6.51
C ALA A 55 20.55 8.76 -6.21
N ARG A 56 20.20 8.51 -4.95
CA ARG A 56 18.95 8.93 -4.29
C ARG A 56 18.60 10.36 -4.70
N PRO A 57 17.39 10.67 -5.21
CA PRO A 57 16.90 12.04 -5.16
C PRO A 57 16.69 12.40 -3.68
N ALA A 58 17.70 13.01 -3.05
CA ALA A 58 17.59 13.52 -1.70
C ALA A 58 16.85 14.87 -1.73
N GLN A 59 15.60 14.80 -1.28
CA GLN A 59 14.72 15.86 -0.78
C GLN A 59 13.92 16.72 -1.79
N PRO A 60 12.63 17.01 -1.47
CA PRO A 60 12.26 17.18 -0.09
C PRO A 60 11.01 16.39 0.37
N PRO A 61 10.86 16.06 1.67
CA PRO A 61 9.56 16.01 2.35
C PRO A 61 9.26 17.37 3.01
N PRO A 62 8.57 18.29 2.32
CA PRO A 62 8.04 19.51 2.94
C PRO A 62 6.72 19.96 2.31
N ASN A 63 6.24 21.08 2.84
CA ASN A 63 4.89 21.56 2.76
C ASN A 63 3.88 20.54 3.28
N MET A 64 4.22 19.96 4.43
CA MET A 64 3.22 19.45 5.35
C MET A 64 2.13 20.51 5.50
N PRO A 65 0.86 20.12 5.39
CA PRO A 65 -0.25 21.02 5.66
C PRO A 65 -0.14 21.63 7.05
N PRO A 66 -0.78 22.79 7.30
CA PRO A 66 -0.77 23.41 8.62
C PRO A 66 -1.17 22.41 9.71
N PRO A 67 -0.66 22.59 10.94
CA PRO A 67 -1.13 21.83 12.09
C PRO A 67 -2.65 21.88 12.16
N ARG A 68 -3.23 20.75 12.52
CA ARG A 68 -4.66 20.48 12.38
C ARG A 68 -5.18 19.91 13.69
N ASN A 69 -6.43 20.22 13.98
CA ASN A 69 -7.07 19.73 15.19
C ASN A 69 -7.63 18.34 14.90
N HIS A 70 -7.16 17.34 15.64
CA HIS A 70 -7.76 16.01 15.60
C HIS A 70 -9.13 16.05 16.30
N ILE A 71 -10.20 15.85 15.54
CA ILE A 71 -11.58 15.84 16.07
C ILE A 71 -11.84 14.52 16.79
N VAL A 72 -11.40 13.41 16.20
CA VAL A 72 -11.47 12.06 16.77
C VAL A 72 -10.10 11.41 16.63
N THR A 73 -9.65 10.70 17.67
CA THR A 73 -8.40 9.94 17.67
C THR A 73 -8.67 8.46 17.94
N LEU A 74 -8.13 7.60 17.09
CA LEU A 74 -8.30 6.16 17.09
C LEU A 74 -6.98 5.50 17.52
N GLU A 75 -6.85 5.15 18.79
CA GLU A 75 -5.57 4.66 19.36
C GLU A 75 -5.44 3.15 19.44
N LYS A 76 -6.56 2.42 19.34
CA LYS A 76 -6.58 0.95 19.49
C LYS A 76 -6.55 0.26 18.13
N LYS A 77 -6.00 -0.95 18.10
CA LYS A 77 -6.17 -1.88 16.98
C LYS A 77 -7.66 -1.99 16.62
N TRP A 78 -7.98 -1.79 15.34
CA TRP A 78 -9.35 -1.82 14.81
C TRP A 78 -10.27 -0.70 15.28
N ALA A 79 -9.75 0.33 15.95
CA ALA A 79 -10.55 1.50 16.29
C ALA A 79 -11.11 2.11 15.00
N TYR A 80 -12.38 2.49 15.05
CA TYR A 80 -13.20 2.80 13.89
C TYR A 80 -14.00 4.08 14.13
N HIS A 81 -14.18 4.87 13.08
CA HIS A 81 -15.05 6.03 13.07
C HIS A 81 -15.78 6.13 11.73
N ALA A 82 -17.09 6.35 11.74
CA ALA A 82 -17.89 6.59 10.54
C ALA A 82 -18.51 7.99 10.59
N ILE A 83 -18.49 8.69 9.46
CA ILE A 83 -18.98 10.05 9.32
C ILE A 83 -19.32 10.35 7.86
N ASP A 84 -20.49 10.94 7.59
CA ASP A 84 -20.89 11.46 6.27
C ASP A 84 -20.69 10.50 5.07
N GLY A 85 -20.97 9.21 5.28
CA GLY A 85 -20.80 8.17 4.26
C GLY A 85 -19.34 7.78 4.03
N TYR A 86 -18.46 8.09 4.95
CA TYR A 86 -17.08 7.62 5.02
C TYR A 86 -16.84 6.87 6.32
N GLU A 87 -15.75 6.11 6.33
CA GLU A 87 -15.22 5.48 7.52
C GLU A 87 -13.71 5.61 7.59
N LEU A 88 -13.18 5.54 8.81
CA LEU A 88 -11.76 5.62 9.14
C LEU A 88 -11.42 4.46 10.08
N ASN A 89 -10.33 3.76 9.80
CA ASN A 89 -9.93 2.60 10.60
C ASN A 89 -8.44 2.68 10.98
N ASN A 90 -8.13 2.57 12.27
CA ASN A 90 -6.77 2.31 12.75
C ASN A 90 -6.44 0.81 12.62
N ASN A 91 -6.41 0.35 11.37
CA ASN A 91 -6.22 -1.04 10.98
C ASN A 91 -4.74 -1.44 11.09
N THR A 92 -4.30 -1.68 12.32
CA THR A 92 -2.97 -2.19 12.68
C THR A 92 -2.96 -3.72 12.71
N TRP A 93 -3.57 -4.37 11.71
CA TRP A 93 -3.78 -5.81 11.67
C TRP A 93 -2.52 -6.65 11.94
N GLY A 94 -1.39 -6.22 11.39
CA GLY A 94 -0.10 -6.91 11.39
C GLY A 94 0.87 -6.47 12.49
N LEU A 95 0.42 -5.68 13.47
CA LEU A 95 1.28 -5.09 14.51
C LEU A 95 2.11 -6.12 15.28
N GLU A 96 1.63 -7.36 15.41
CA GLU A 96 2.33 -8.45 16.12
C GLU A 96 3.64 -8.88 15.45
N SER A 97 3.86 -8.51 14.19
CA SER A 97 5.14 -8.74 13.49
C SER A 97 6.19 -7.68 13.81
N ALA A 98 5.82 -6.60 14.53
CA ALA A 98 6.75 -5.58 14.99
C ALA A 98 7.45 -6.03 16.29
N THR A 99 8.70 -5.63 16.46
CA THR A 99 9.42 -5.74 17.74
C THR A 99 9.05 -4.60 18.69
N SER A 100 8.70 -3.44 18.14
CA SER A 100 8.21 -2.28 18.87
C SER A 100 7.55 -1.28 17.90
N GLY A 101 6.76 -0.37 18.44
CA GLY A 101 6.11 0.68 17.68
C GLY A 101 4.69 0.97 18.16
N SER A 102 4.10 2.00 17.58
CA SER A 102 2.71 2.40 17.83
C SER A 102 2.18 3.17 16.64
N GLN A 103 0.85 3.20 16.51
CA GLN A 103 0.18 3.98 15.48
C GLN A 103 -1.17 4.46 15.95
N ARG A 104 -1.48 5.72 15.64
CA ARG A 104 -2.77 6.36 15.90
C ARG A 104 -3.30 6.96 14.61
N THR A 105 -4.61 6.94 14.44
CA THR A 105 -5.28 7.52 13.27
C THR A 105 -6.27 8.58 13.74
N HIS A 106 -6.34 9.70 13.04
CA HIS A 106 -7.14 10.84 13.41
C HIS A 106 -8.09 11.24 12.30
N TYR A 107 -9.33 11.53 12.67
CA TYR A 107 -10.23 12.29 11.82
C TYR A 107 -10.00 13.77 12.07
N ASP A 108 -9.66 14.51 11.01
CA ASP A 108 -9.28 15.92 11.08
C ASP A 108 -10.41 16.85 10.61
N GLY A 109 -11.54 16.30 10.13
CA GLY A 109 -12.72 17.05 9.71
C GLY A 109 -13.10 16.86 8.24
N PRO A 110 -14.05 17.64 7.72
CA PRO A 110 -14.40 17.61 6.30
C PRO A 110 -13.24 18.12 5.45
N SER A 111 -13.04 17.54 4.26
CA SER A 111 -12.06 18.05 3.30
C SER A 111 -12.50 19.39 2.70
N PRO A 112 -11.58 20.19 2.14
CA PRO A 112 -11.95 21.21 1.17
C PRO A 112 -12.77 20.59 0.02
N PRO A 113 -13.74 21.31 -0.57
CA PRO A 113 -14.50 20.81 -1.71
C PRO A 113 -13.59 20.43 -2.90
N GLY A 114 -14.04 19.42 -3.64
CA GLY A 114 -13.47 18.99 -4.91
C GLY A 114 -13.96 19.84 -6.08
N ALA A 115 -13.51 19.50 -7.29
CA ALA A 115 -13.86 20.20 -8.52
C ALA A 115 -15.37 20.18 -8.82
N SER A 116 -16.08 19.13 -8.38
CA SER A 116 -17.54 19.01 -8.51
C SER A 116 -18.32 19.75 -7.42
N GLY A 117 -17.63 20.34 -6.43
CA GLY A 117 -18.24 20.90 -5.22
C GLY A 117 -18.56 19.85 -4.14
N ALA A 118 -18.34 18.56 -4.40
CA ALA A 118 -18.46 17.52 -3.39
C ALA A 118 -17.40 17.69 -2.29
N ALA A 119 -17.75 17.34 -1.05
CA ALA A 119 -16.82 17.26 0.07
C ALA A 119 -16.60 15.80 0.48
N GLY A 120 -15.41 15.53 1.02
CA GLY A 120 -15.05 14.24 1.57
C GLY A 120 -14.47 14.43 2.97
N ILE A 121 -13.49 13.61 3.33
CA ILE A 121 -12.86 13.66 4.65
C ILE A 121 -11.40 14.10 4.58
N SER A 122 -10.95 14.73 5.67
CA SER A 122 -9.55 14.98 6.00
C SER A 122 -9.18 14.10 7.19
N TRP A 123 -8.03 13.44 7.11
CA TRP A 123 -7.58 12.52 8.14
C TRP A 123 -6.06 12.38 8.17
N SER A 124 -5.56 11.71 9.21
CA SER A 124 -4.14 11.49 9.40
C SER A 124 -3.80 10.27 10.21
N THR A 125 -2.53 9.90 10.21
CA THR A 125 -1.97 8.92 11.13
C THR A 125 -0.56 9.30 11.52
N ASP A 126 -0.22 9.16 12.80
CA ASP A 126 1.15 9.13 13.27
C ASP A 126 1.56 7.70 13.59
N TRP A 127 2.79 7.33 13.21
CA TRP A 127 3.28 5.99 13.45
C TRP A 127 4.80 5.90 13.57
N GLU A 128 5.22 4.86 14.29
CA GLU A 128 6.59 4.36 14.33
C GLU A 128 6.52 2.84 14.41
N TRP A 129 7.26 2.14 13.55
CA TRP A 129 7.33 0.67 13.56
C TRP A 129 8.78 0.19 13.43
N ARG A 130 9.12 -0.87 14.18
CA ARG A 130 10.43 -1.56 14.15
C ARG A 130 10.22 -3.07 14.05
N GLY A 131 11.19 -3.77 13.46
CA GLY A 131 11.15 -5.23 13.31
C GLY A 131 10.19 -5.72 12.22
N GLY A 132 10.34 -6.98 11.80
CA GLY A 132 9.53 -7.56 10.71
C GLY A 132 9.67 -6.75 9.41
N GLU A 133 10.90 -6.59 8.90
CA GLU A 133 11.28 -5.64 7.83
C GLU A 133 10.48 -5.75 6.53
N HIS A 134 9.93 -6.94 6.28
CA HIS A 134 9.13 -7.25 5.10
C HIS A 134 7.65 -7.47 5.41
N ASN A 135 7.24 -7.31 6.68
CA ASN A 135 5.85 -7.47 7.12
C ASN A 135 5.17 -6.12 7.26
N VAL A 136 4.01 -5.99 6.62
CA VAL A 136 3.11 -4.85 6.85
C VAL A 136 2.56 -4.91 8.28
N LYS A 137 2.65 -3.81 9.03
CA LYS A 137 2.12 -3.68 10.39
C LYS A 137 0.68 -3.17 10.40
N SER A 138 0.36 -2.34 9.42
CA SER A 138 -0.93 -1.70 9.32
C SER A 138 -1.27 -1.39 7.88
N TYR A 139 -2.55 -1.36 7.57
CA TYR A 139 -3.09 -0.60 6.45
C TYR A 139 -4.18 0.31 6.99
N VAL A 140 -3.81 1.45 7.58
CA VAL A 140 -4.80 2.43 8.05
C VAL A 140 -5.38 3.17 6.86
N TYR A 141 -6.69 3.38 6.87
CA TYR A 141 -7.39 3.92 5.72
C TYR A 141 -8.56 4.81 6.11
N GLY A 142 -8.88 5.73 5.21
CA GLY A 142 -10.23 6.27 5.01
C GLY A 142 -10.92 5.53 3.87
N ALA A 143 -12.22 5.25 3.99
CA ALA A 143 -12.98 4.52 2.97
C ALA A 143 -14.33 5.19 2.68
N ARG A 144 -14.80 5.05 1.44
CA ARG A 144 -16.17 5.40 1.08
C ARG A 144 -17.11 4.28 1.53
N GLN A 145 -18.10 4.60 2.36
CA GLN A 145 -19.21 3.69 2.61
C GLN A 145 -20.07 3.61 1.35
N LEU A 146 -20.34 2.39 0.91
CA LEU A 146 -20.97 2.15 -0.38
C LEU A 146 -22.04 1.07 -0.27
N GLU A 147 -23.06 1.21 -1.08
CA GLU A 147 -23.92 0.10 -1.43
C GLU A 147 -23.16 -0.78 -2.43
N ARG A 148 -22.96 -2.06 -2.09
CA ARG A 148 -22.23 -3.00 -2.95
C ARG A 148 -23.00 -3.25 -4.25
N ARG A 149 -22.33 -3.03 -5.38
CA ARG A 149 -22.85 -3.22 -6.74
C ARG A 149 -21.85 -4.02 -7.55
N LEU A 150 -22.34 -4.70 -8.59
CA LEU A 150 -21.43 -5.32 -9.55
C LEU A 150 -20.59 -4.23 -10.20
N LEU A 151 -19.31 -4.51 -10.42
CA LEU A 151 -18.45 -3.59 -11.13
C LEU A 151 -19.04 -3.21 -12.49
N SER A 152 -19.64 -4.16 -13.22
CA SER A 152 -20.30 -3.86 -14.50
C SER A 152 -21.46 -2.87 -14.42
N GLU A 153 -22.05 -2.66 -13.24
CA GLU A 153 -23.16 -1.71 -13.02
C GLU A 153 -22.67 -0.31 -12.60
N ILE A 154 -21.41 -0.19 -12.21
CA ILE A 154 -20.78 1.08 -11.80
C ILE A 154 -20.27 1.78 -13.06
N GLN A 155 -20.80 2.98 -13.31
CA GLN A 155 -20.45 3.81 -14.46
C GLN A 155 -19.13 4.53 -14.23
N ALA A 156 -18.92 5.06 -13.02
CA ALA A 156 -17.71 5.78 -12.66
C ALA A 156 -17.38 5.67 -11.17
N LEU A 157 -16.09 5.74 -10.86
CA LEU A 157 -15.52 5.80 -9.51
C LEU A 157 -14.64 7.05 -9.36
N PRO A 158 -15.19 8.27 -9.51
CA PRO A 158 -14.39 9.48 -9.45
C PRO A 158 -13.84 9.71 -8.04
N THR A 159 -12.56 10.07 -7.97
CA THR A 159 -11.88 10.38 -6.72
C THR A 159 -10.96 11.59 -6.87
N GLU A 160 -10.87 12.37 -5.79
CA GLU A 160 -9.84 13.39 -5.59
C GLU A 160 -9.15 13.12 -4.27
N ALA A 161 -7.84 12.90 -4.31
CA ALA A 161 -7.00 12.70 -3.15
C ALA A 161 -5.82 13.67 -3.14
N GLU A 162 -5.51 14.20 -1.96
CA GLU A 162 -4.26 14.88 -1.65
C GLU A 162 -3.65 14.23 -0.43
N TRP A 163 -2.35 13.96 -0.46
CA TRP A 163 -1.66 13.38 0.69
C TRP A 163 -0.20 13.83 0.84
N HIS A 164 0.29 13.76 2.08
CA HIS A 164 1.65 14.12 2.46
C HIS A 164 2.22 13.15 3.48
N TYR A 165 3.53 12.96 3.44
CA TYR A 165 4.29 12.26 4.48
C TYR A 165 5.32 13.24 5.07
N SER A 166 5.48 13.26 6.39
CA SER A 166 6.47 14.12 7.06
C SER A 166 7.92 13.72 6.76
N THR A 167 8.13 12.51 6.26
CA THR A 167 9.43 11.99 5.85
C THR A 167 9.27 10.96 4.73
N TRP A 168 10.21 10.93 3.80
CA TRP A 168 10.33 9.86 2.80
C TRP A 168 11.19 8.68 3.28
N ASP A 169 11.87 8.85 4.42
CA ASP A 169 12.77 7.83 5.01
C ASP A 169 11.98 6.84 5.86
N VAL A 170 11.04 6.16 5.21
CA VAL A 170 10.17 5.13 5.78
C VAL A 170 9.98 4.01 4.75
N ARG A 171 9.69 2.80 5.24
CA ARG A 171 9.23 1.70 4.40
C ARG A 171 7.72 1.63 4.47
N ALA A 172 7.08 2.21 3.46
CA ALA A 172 5.63 2.31 3.37
C ALA A 172 5.18 2.47 1.92
N ASN A 173 3.89 2.26 1.66
CA ASN A 173 3.24 2.76 0.45
C ASN A 173 2.16 3.80 0.79
N VAL A 174 1.61 4.41 -0.24
CA VAL A 174 0.29 5.05 -0.17
C VAL A 174 -0.51 4.41 -1.29
N ALA A 175 -1.71 3.90 -0.99
CA ALA A 175 -2.44 3.11 -1.96
C ALA A 175 -3.95 3.25 -1.78
N TYR A 176 -4.66 3.20 -2.90
CA TYR A 176 -6.04 2.72 -2.88
C TYR A 176 -6.04 1.20 -2.76
N ASP A 177 -7.04 0.68 -2.05
CA ASP A 177 -7.28 -0.74 -1.90
C ASP A 177 -8.78 -1.03 -2.13
N ILE A 178 -9.05 -1.94 -3.06
CA ILE A 178 -10.38 -2.30 -3.53
C ILE A 178 -10.47 -3.83 -3.61
N PHE A 179 -11.30 -4.42 -2.76
CA PHE A 179 -11.64 -5.84 -2.86
C PHE A 179 -12.90 -6.06 -3.69
N THR A 180 -12.92 -7.17 -4.41
CA THR A 180 -14.08 -7.63 -5.14
C THR A 180 -14.32 -9.11 -4.95
N ASP A 181 -15.58 -9.51 -4.97
CA ASP A 181 -15.97 -10.91 -4.81
C ASP A 181 -17.28 -11.22 -5.55
N PRO A 182 -17.50 -12.45 -6.05
CA PRO A 182 -18.81 -12.86 -6.56
C PRO A 182 -19.89 -12.90 -5.48
N ASP A 183 -19.54 -13.10 -4.21
CA ASP A 183 -20.45 -13.01 -3.08
C ASP A 183 -20.57 -11.55 -2.62
N LYS A 184 -21.75 -10.96 -2.87
CA LYS A 184 -22.10 -9.61 -2.42
C LYS A 184 -21.97 -9.43 -0.91
N ASP A 185 -22.09 -10.50 -0.12
CA ASP A 185 -22.05 -10.46 1.35
C ASP A 185 -20.69 -10.87 1.93
N HIS A 186 -19.67 -11.07 1.08
CA HIS A 186 -18.31 -11.41 1.51
C HIS A 186 -17.74 -10.38 2.51
N ALA A 187 -16.89 -10.83 3.42
CA ALA A 187 -16.31 -9.96 4.45
C ALA A 187 -15.38 -8.89 3.85
N ASN A 188 -15.29 -7.72 4.50
CA ASN A 188 -14.43 -6.60 4.07
C ASN A 188 -12.91 -6.84 4.22
N SER A 189 -12.50 -7.99 4.76
CA SER A 189 -11.09 -8.31 5.05
C SER A 189 -10.39 -9.09 3.94
N SER A 190 -11.10 -9.41 2.85
CA SER A 190 -10.61 -10.22 1.74
C SER A 190 -11.60 -10.20 0.57
N GLY A 191 -11.23 -10.78 -0.57
CA GLY A 191 -12.13 -11.12 -1.68
C GLY A 191 -11.48 -12.11 -2.64
N GLU A 192 -12.13 -12.44 -3.74
CA GLU A 192 -11.51 -13.17 -4.85
C GLU A 192 -10.40 -12.32 -5.49
N PHE A 193 -10.64 -11.02 -5.65
CA PHE A 193 -9.65 -10.08 -6.19
C PHE A 193 -9.40 -8.89 -5.26
N GLU A 194 -8.16 -8.44 -5.29
CA GLU A 194 -7.68 -7.18 -4.73
C GLU A 194 -7.08 -6.36 -5.88
N VAL A 195 -7.51 -5.10 -6.01
CA VAL A 195 -6.93 -4.15 -6.97
C VAL A 195 -6.41 -2.96 -6.20
N MET A 196 -5.08 -2.87 -6.12
CA MET A 196 -4.39 -1.76 -5.47
C MET A 196 -3.88 -0.75 -6.50
N ILE A 197 -4.03 0.54 -6.19
CA ILE A 197 -3.45 1.62 -6.98
C ILE A 197 -2.51 2.40 -6.07
N TRP A 198 -1.21 2.15 -6.19
CA TRP A 198 -0.21 2.76 -5.33
C TRP A 198 0.09 4.17 -5.81
N LEU A 199 -0.11 5.17 -4.96
CA LEU A 199 0.33 6.54 -5.22
C LEU A 199 1.78 6.76 -4.80
N ALA A 200 2.35 5.90 -3.96
CA ALA A 200 3.76 5.97 -3.59
C ALA A 200 4.34 4.61 -3.20
N LYS A 201 5.64 4.46 -3.44
CA LYS A 201 6.47 3.35 -2.96
C LYS A 201 7.69 3.94 -2.25
N LEU A 202 7.77 3.77 -0.94
CA LEU A 202 8.80 4.38 -0.09
C LEU A 202 9.72 3.31 0.51
N GLY A 203 11.01 3.62 0.63
CA GLY A 203 11.98 2.75 1.29
C GLY A 203 12.19 1.38 0.63
N GLY A 204 11.85 1.22 -0.65
CA GLY A 204 12.09 -0.02 -1.40
C GLY A 204 11.12 -1.16 -1.09
N VAL A 205 9.92 -0.85 -0.56
CA VAL A 205 8.84 -1.85 -0.44
C VAL A 205 8.37 -2.34 -1.81
N TRP A 206 7.76 -3.52 -1.88
CA TRP A 206 7.34 -4.15 -3.13
C TRP A 206 5.90 -4.65 -3.00
N PRO A 207 5.03 -4.49 -4.03
CA PRO A 207 3.71 -5.10 -4.02
C PRO A 207 3.79 -6.62 -4.05
N ILE A 208 2.64 -7.26 -3.87
CA ILE A 208 2.49 -8.70 -4.11
C ILE A 208 2.73 -8.96 -5.59
N SER A 209 3.70 -9.83 -5.91
CA SER A 209 4.04 -10.18 -7.27
C SER A 209 4.59 -11.60 -7.37
N GLU A 210 4.06 -12.38 -8.31
CA GLU A 210 4.57 -13.72 -8.61
C GLU A 210 5.86 -13.65 -9.43
N SER A 211 5.89 -12.80 -10.46
CA SER A 211 7.03 -12.66 -11.39
C SER A 211 8.15 -11.77 -10.85
N LYS A 212 7.88 -10.94 -9.83
CA LYS A 212 8.77 -9.86 -9.34
C LYS A 212 9.12 -8.81 -10.42
N ALA A 213 8.33 -8.76 -11.49
CA ALA A 213 8.46 -7.81 -12.59
C ALA A 213 7.07 -7.31 -13.01
N PRO A 214 6.96 -6.15 -13.66
CA PRO A 214 5.70 -5.72 -14.24
C PRO A 214 5.20 -6.73 -15.29
N ILE A 215 3.91 -7.04 -15.27
CA ILE A 215 3.23 -7.82 -16.31
C ILE A 215 2.70 -6.95 -17.44
N ALA A 216 2.58 -5.64 -17.21
CA ALA A 216 2.26 -4.64 -18.22
C ALA A 216 2.71 -3.24 -17.80
N HIS A 217 2.78 -2.35 -18.79
CA HIS A 217 2.90 -0.90 -18.60
C HIS A 217 1.68 -0.24 -19.25
N VAL A 218 1.10 0.76 -18.60
CA VAL A 218 -0.10 1.43 -19.12
C VAL A 218 -0.16 2.89 -18.67
N GLU A 219 -0.68 3.75 -19.54
CA GLU A 219 -1.07 5.11 -19.18
C GLU A 219 -2.57 5.16 -18.83
N LEU A 220 -2.91 5.51 -17.60
CA LEU A 220 -4.28 5.67 -17.12
C LEU A 220 -4.38 6.95 -16.31
N CYS A 221 -5.46 7.71 -16.51
CA CYS A 221 -5.74 8.94 -15.76
C CYS A 221 -4.58 9.95 -15.75
N GLY A 222 -3.81 10.04 -16.84
CA GLY A 222 -2.67 10.97 -16.97
C GLY A 222 -1.38 10.53 -16.27
N HIS A 223 -1.30 9.29 -15.79
CA HIS A 223 -0.13 8.73 -15.13
C HIS A 223 0.31 7.42 -15.81
N GLN A 224 1.63 7.17 -15.78
CA GLN A 224 2.23 5.91 -16.24
C GLN A 224 2.31 4.92 -15.08
N TRP A 225 1.86 3.70 -15.32
CA TRP A 225 1.76 2.64 -14.34
C TRP A 225 2.50 1.37 -14.77
N GLU A 226 3.21 0.77 -13.83
CA GLU A 226 3.62 -0.64 -13.88
C GLU A 226 2.55 -1.50 -13.21
N LEU A 227 1.97 -2.44 -13.95
CA LEU A 227 1.03 -3.40 -13.37
C LEU A 227 1.78 -4.65 -12.90
N HIS A 228 1.55 -5.03 -11.66
CA HIS A 228 2.02 -6.29 -11.07
C HIS A 228 0.86 -7.20 -10.74
N PHE A 229 1.13 -8.51 -10.73
CA PHE A 229 0.16 -9.53 -10.35
C PHE A 229 0.78 -10.59 -9.45
N GLY A 230 0.01 -11.06 -8.47
CA GLY A 230 0.36 -12.21 -7.65
C GLY A 230 -0.83 -12.69 -6.80
N TYR A 231 -0.53 -13.49 -5.78
CA TYR A 231 -1.55 -14.11 -4.94
C TYR A 231 -1.33 -13.85 -3.46
N ASN A 232 -2.43 -13.66 -2.73
CA ASN A 232 -2.48 -13.50 -1.28
C ASN A 232 -3.37 -14.58 -0.64
N HIS A 233 -3.44 -14.65 0.70
CA HIS A 233 -4.25 -15.60 1.47
C HIS A 233 -4.03 -17.06 1.06
N GLY A 234 -2.77 -17.46 0.90
CA GLY A 234 -2.43 -18.84 0.52
C GLY A 234 -2.86 -19.23 -0.89
N GLY A 235 -3.11 -18.26 -1.77
CA GLY A 235 -3.52 -18.48 -3.16
C GLY A 235 -4.98 -18.14 -3.44
N ALA A 236 -5.78 -17.85 -2.41
CA ALA A 236 -7.22 -17.62 -2.55
C ALA A 236 -7.58 -16.26 -3.16
N MET A 237 -6.73 -15.24 -2.96
CA MET A 237 -6.98 -13.88 -3.44
C MET A 237 -5.97 -13.50 -4.52
N LYS A 238 -6.46 -13.03 -5.66
CA LYS A 238 -5.67 -12.55 -6.80
C LYS A 238 -5.43 -11.05 -6.65
N VAL A 239 -4.18 -10.60 -6.71
CA VAL A 239 -3.83 -9.20 -6.44
C VAL A 239 -3.26 -8.55 -7.69
N TYR A 240 -3.90 -7.48 -8.15
CA TYR A 240 -3.36 -6.57 -9.15
C TYR A 240 -2.88 -5.29 -8.46
N SER A 241 -1.64 -4.88 -8.68
CA SER A 241 -1.10 -3.65 -8.11
C SER A 241 -0.53 -2.74 -9.20
N PHE A 242 -1.11 -1.55 -9.35
CA PHE A 242 -0.60 -0.50 -10.23
C PHE A 242 0.37 0.38 -9.47
N LEU A 243 1.62 0.44 -9.92
CA LEU A 243 2.69 1.24 -9.32
C LEU A 243 3.05 2.44 -10.22
N PRO A 244 3.31 3.62 -9.66
CA PRO A 244 3.58 4.81 -10.44
C PRO A 244 5.03 4.80 -10.92
N VAL A 245 5.26 5.03 -12.21
CA VAL A 245 6.61 5.00 -12.81
C VAL A 245 7.43 6.25 -12.46
N ASN A 246 6.77 7.41 -12.38
CA ASN A 246 7.43 8.71 -12.27
C ASN A 246 7.57 9.21 -10.81
N GLY A 247 7.56 8.29 -9.85
CA GLY A 247 7.62 8.60 -8.42
C GLY A 247 6.26 8.89 -7.77
N PRO A 248 6.24 9.39 -6.52
CA PRO A 248 5.02 9.60 -5.77
C PRO A 248 4.04 10.59 -6.41
N ILE A 249 2.75 10.25 -6.38
CA ILE A 249 1.62 11.07 -6.86
C ILE A 249 0.86 11.63 -5.65
N GLN A 250 1.29 12.79 -5.14
CA GLN A 250 0.69 13.40 -3.94
C GLN A 250 -0.68 14.04 -4.17
N HIS A 251 -1.01 14.39 -5.41
CA HIS A 251 -2.32 14.86 -5.84
C HIS A 251 -2.84 13.93 -6.93
N PHE A 252 -3.96 13.25 -6.67
CA PHE A 252 -4.54 12.29 -7.59
C PHE A 252 -6.00 12.65 -7.85
N ASN A 253 -6.33 12.89 -9.12
CA ASN A 253 -7.70 13.11 -9.57
C ASN A 253 -7.95 12.16 -10.75
N ALA A 254 -8.85 11.21 -10.55
CA ALA A 254 -9.03 10.11 -11.49
C ALA A 254 -10.43 9.54 -11.42
N ASP A 255 -10.79 8.81 -12.47
CA ASP A 255 -11.85 7.81 -12.40
C ASP A 255 -11.21 6.42 -12.22
N VAL A 256 -11.34 5.86 -11.02
CA VAL A 256 -10.78 4.53 -10.69
C VAL A 256 -11.39 3.43 -11.55
N LYS A 257 -12.57 3.65 -12.15
CA LYS A 257 -13.19 2.71 -13.06
C LYS A 257 -12.32 2.38 -14.28
N GLN A 258 -11.45 3.30 -14.70
CA GLN A 258 -10.53 3.08 -15.83
C GLN A 258 -9.55 1.94 -15.58
N PHE A 259 -9.12 1.70 -14.33
CA PHE A 259 -8.24 0.60 -13.97
C PHE A 259 -8.94 -0.75 -14.14
N PHE A 260 -10.19 -0.87 -13.67
CA PHE A 260 -10.99 -2.07 -13.88
C PHE A 260 -11.31 -2.31 -15.36
N ASN A 261 -11.57 -1.26 -16.14
CA ASN A 261 -11.79 -1.38 -17.58
C ASN A 261 -10.54 -1.89 -18.29
N PHE A 262 -9.36 -1.37 -17.95
CA PHE A 262 -8.09 -1.90 -18.45
C PHE A 262 -7.91 -3.38 -18.10
N LEU A 263 -8.12 -3.77 -16.84
CA LEU A 263 -8.02 -5.16 -16.41
C LEU A 263 -9.01 -6.08 -17.13
N SER A 264 -10.25 -5.62 -17.37
CA SER A 264 -11.25 -6.37 -18.13
C SER A 264 -10.82 -6.58 -19.58
N HIS A 265 -10.31 -5.53 -20.22
CA HIS A 265 -9.91 -5.58 -21.63
C HIS A 265 -8.61 -6.34 -21.88
N GLN A 266 -7.63 -6.27 -20.98
CA GLN A 266 -6.30 -6.86 -21.19
C GLN A 266 -6.08 -8.18 -20.44
N PHE A 267 -6.80 -8.40 -19.34
CA PHE A 267 -6.58 -9.53 -18.44
C PHE A 267 -7.87 -10.29 -18.10
N GLU A 268 -8.94 -10.05 -18.87
CA GLU A 268 -10.23 -10.75 -18.75
C GLU A 268 -10.84 -10.67 -17.34
N PHE A 269 -10.57 -9.58 -16.60
CA PHE A 269 -11.13 -9.38 -15.26
C PHE A 269 -12.67 -9.43 -15.30
N PRO A 270 -13.32 -10.31 -14.51
CA PRO A 270 -14.74 -10.64 -14.69
C PRO A 270 -15.69 -9.63 -14.02
N GLN A 271 -15.69 -8.38 -14.48
CA GLN A 271 -16.47 -7.29 -13.84
C GLN A 271 -17.98 -7.58 -13.67
N HIS A 272 -18.55 -8.43 -14.51
CA HIS A 272 -19.96 -8.83 -14.48
C HIS A 272 -20.31 -9.81 -13.34
N ASN A 273 -19.30 -10.36 -12.66
CA ASN A 273 -19.43 -11.32 -11.58
C ASN A 273 -18.62 -10.91 -10.35
N GLN A 274 -18.38 -9.62 -10.17
CA GLN A 274 -17.56 -9.09 -9.08
C GLN A 274 -18.25 -7.88 -8.46
N TYR A 275 -18.72 -8.04 -7.22
CA TYR A 275 -19.19 -6.92 -6.41
C TYR A 275 -18.01 -6.17 -5.83
N MET A 276 -18.03 -4.84 -5.92
CA MET A 276 -17.05 -4.02 -5.20
C MET A 276 -17.40 -4.02 -3.71
N LEU A 277 -16.51 -4.54 -2.87
CA LEU A 277 -16.75 -4.73 -1.43
C LEU A 277 -16.33 -3.51 -0.62
N VAL A 278 -15.15 -2.95 -0.92
CA VAL A 278 -14.53 -1.82 -0.20
C VAL A 278 -13.92 -0.85 -1.20
N TYR A 279 -13.83 0.43 -0.84
CA TYR A 279 -13.14 1.45 -1.62
C TYR A 279 -12.35 2.35 -0.67
N GLN A 280 -11.09 1.99 -0.45
CA GLN A 280 -10.22 2.52 0.61
C GLN A 280 -9.06 3.31 0.01
N LEU A 281 -8.61 4.35 0.71
CA LEU A 281 -7.33 5.03 0.51
C LEU A 281 -6.58 5.01 1.82
N GLY A 282 -5.33 4.57 1.81
CA GLY A 282 -4.54 4.41 3.02
C GLY A 282 -3.04 4.30 2.78
N THR A 283 -2.34 3.85 3.83
CA THR A 283 -0.90 3.61 3.81
C THR A 283 -0.59 2.26 4.48
N GLU A 284 0.10 1.39 3.75
CA GLU A 284 0.71 0.20 4.34
C GLU A 284 2.06 0.57 4.96
N ALA A 285 2.18 0.46 6.28
CA ALA A 285 3.41 0.76 7.00
C ALA A 285 4.18 -0.53 7.32
N PHE A 286 5.47 -0.60 6.97
CA PHE A 286 6.34 -1.73 7.27
C PHE A 286 7.25 -1.42 8.46
N THR A 287 8.17 -0.46 8.29
CA THR A 287 9.14 -0.02 9.30
C THR A 287 9.52 1.45 9.06
N GLY A 288 10.01 2.11 10.10
CA GLY A 288 10.42 3.51 10.05
C GLY A 288 9.65 4.40 11.02
N GLY A 289 9.76 5.70 10.83
CA GLY A 289 9.21 6.72 11.70
C GLY A 289 10.12 7.11 12.88
N PRO A 290 9.75 8.14 13.66
CA PRO A 290 8.41 8.76 13.70
C PRO A 290 8.01 9.41 12.38
N ALA A 291 6.82 9.05 11.88
CA ALA A 291 6.28 9.53 10.62
C ALA A 291 4.83 9.98 10.80
N GLU A 292 4.43 10.98 10.03
CA GLU A 292 3.05 11.45 9.95
C GLU A 292 2.60 11.32 8.50
N PHE A 293 1.50 10.60 8.27
CA PHE A 293 0.80 10.55 7.00
C PHE A 293 -0.47 11.39 7.10
N VAL A 294 -0.67 12.23 6.09
CA VAL A 294 -1.63 13.32 6.08
C VAL A 294 -2.47 13.19 4.83
N VAL A 295 -3.79 13.19 4.97
CA VAL A 295 -4.71 13.23 3.84
C VAL A 295 -5.66 14.42 4.02
N PRO A 296 -5.28 15.63 3.56
CA PRO A 296 -6.14 16.81 3.67
C PRO A 296 -7.43 16.70 2.87
N LYS A 297 -7.40 15.86 1.83
CA LYS A 297 -8.53 15.64 0.93
C LYS A 297 -8.57 14.18 0.53
N PHE A 298 -9.69 13.53 0.86
CA PHE A 298 -10.09 12.27 0.26
C PHE A 298 -11.59 12.35 -0.08
N ILE A 299 -11.87 12.44 -1.38
CA ILE A 299 -13.20 12.42 -1.96
C ILE A 299 -13.30 11.18 -2.83
N ALA A 300 -14.31 10.36 -2.63
CA ALA A 300 -14.58 9.18 -3.44
C ALA A 300 -16.10 9.01 -3.62
N ASN A 301 -16.52 8.74 -4.86
CA ASN A 301 -17.92 8.46 -5.18
C ASN A 301 -18.06 7.18 -5.99
N VAL A 302 -19.26 6.61 -5.96
CA VAL A 302 -19.68 5.48 -6.77
C VAL A 302 -20.92 5.91 -7.53
N ILE A 303 -20.82 6.00 -8.86
CA ILE A 303 -21.88 6.46 -9.76
C ILE A 303 -22.37 5.28 -10.59
#